data_AF-A0A518LLX2-F1
#
_entry.id   AF-A0A518LLX2-F1
#
_cell.length_a   1.000
_cell.length_b   1.000
_cell.length_c   1.000
_cell.angle_alpha   90.00
_cell.angle_beta   90.00
_cell.angle_gamma   90.00
#
_symmetry.space_group_name_H-M   'P 1'
#
loop_
_entity.id
_entity.type
_entity.pdbx_description
1 polymer ?
#
loop_
_entity_poly.entity_id
_entity_poly.type
_entity_poly.pdbx_seq_one_letter_code
_entity_poly.pdbx_strand_id
1 'polypeptide(L)'
;MAYVLAVIIGLIAGALCVYLGMEQRRLSLQRISTAIEQKLREVDELRSSSRRELAQKREDLLSLYEKAASRLESQRSRLSRLLKKERDRIQTSYKAALERIELRKRELDLRDRELNRLIEQQKKQVISYEEHKNENVILKRDLLLLITNLRKLELDRDLLKEEQASLDLKISELGSRYLKENVKWIGRSLRDDNFTQCKDRLLDVISRCREAGLKVSVDEENALVSELRRDYEAVVKTTLAREEQARIKARIREEALREREIQREKERIEQEESAIKAALKKALADAQQDHTAEVEELKRRLEEAESRMRTVSQAELTKTGTVYVISNIGSFGEGIFKIGMTRRLEPLDRIKELSDASVPFPFDVHMMITTENAPSLEHKLHHALHKMRINKANPRKEFFRIDMESIVNIVRENHGTVEYVAEPEALQYHESLSMSDEDHEYIESLYEADDDDDLVIEKDVSPA
;
A
#
# COMPACT_ATOMS: atom_id res chain seq x y z
N MET A 1 34.82 14.85 241.31
CA MET A 1 33.36 14.80 241.07
C MET A 1 33.11 14.88 239.55
N ALA A 2 33.29 13.77 238.85
CA ALA A 2 32.21 12.84 238.48
C ALA A 2 31.39 13.23 237.23
N TYR A 3 31.38 14.51 236.81
CA TYR A 3 30.56 14.95 235.66
C TYR A 3 31.29 14.95 234.30
N VAL A 4 32.60 15.19 234.27
CA VAL A 4 33.35 15.32 233.00
C VAL A 4 33.65 13.96 232.35
N LEU A 5 33.81 12.90 233.15
CA LEU A 5 34.09 11.55 232.64
C LEU A 5 32.89 10.93 231.90
N ALA A 6 31.66 11.31 232.26
CA ALA A 6 30.44 10.80 231.65
C ALA A 6 30.17 11.41 230.25
N VAL A 7 30.60 12.65 230.01
CA VAL A 7 30.39 13.34 228.72
C VAL A 7 31.31 12.77 227.62
N ILE A 8 32.52 12.37 227.97
CA ILE A 8 33.48 11.85 226.99
C ILE A 8 33.12 10.42 226.56
N ILE A 9 32.63 9.59 227.48
CA ILE A 9 32.17 8.23 227.15
C ILE A 9 30.93 8.28 226.24
N GLY A 10 30.07 9.29 226.39
CA GLY A 10 28.92 9.51 225.50
C GLY A 10 29.29 9.85 224.05
N LEU A 11 30.38 10.59 223.82
CA LEU A 11 30.83 10.95 222.46
C LEU A 11 31.45 9.77 221.69
N ILE A 12 32.13 8.86 222.39
CA ILE A 12 32.76 7.69 221.76
C ILE A 12 31.69 6.69 221.29
N ALA A 13 30.61 6.53 222.05
CA ALA A 13 29.49 5.67 221.65
C ALA A 13 28.75 6.20 220.41
N GLY A 14 28.63 7.52 220.25
CA GLY A 14 28.01 8.15 219.07
C GLY A 14 28.83 7.94 217.78
N ALA A 15 30.16 8.02 217.86
CA ALA A 15 31.04 7.86 216.70
C ALA A 15 31.04 6.41 216.14
N LEU A 16 30.93 5.41 217.02
CA LEU A 16 30.96 4.01 216.60
C LEU A 16 29.73 3.60 215.77
N CYS A 17 28.55 4.13 216.08
CA CYS A 17 27.33 3.86 215.32
C CYS A 17 27.37 4.42 213.89
N VAL A 18 27.99 5.59 213.69
CA VAL A 18 28.13 6.20 212.35
C VAL A 18 29.07 5.37 211.48
N TYR A 19 30.15 4.85 212.06
CA TYR A 19 31.11 4.01 211.33
C TYR A 19 30.46 2.71 210.82
N LEU A 20 29.72 2.01 211.70
CA LEU A 20 29.03 0.77 211.34
C LEU A 20 27.95 0.98 210.26
N GLY A 21 27.27 2.13 210.26
CA GLY A 21 26.28 2.47 209.23
C GLY A 21 26.88 2.73 207.84
N MET A 22 28.09 3.31 207.76
CA MET A 22 28.77 3.54 206.49
C MET A 22 29.32 2.25 205.87
N GLU A 23 29.76 1.31 206.70
CA GLU A 23 30.36 0.07 206.22
C GLU A 23 29.33 -0.87 205.59
N GLN A 24 28.10 -0.90 206.13
CA GLN A 24 26.98 -1.61 205.49
C GLN A 24 26.60 -1.05 204.10
N ARG A 25 26.68 0.27 203.89
CA ARG A 25 26.42 0.89 202.57
C ARG A 25 27.49 0.58 201.54
N ARG A 26 28.74 0.37 201.97
CA ARG A 26 29.85 0.07 201.04
C ARG A 26 29.71 -1.32 200.41
N LEU A 27 29.25 -2.30 201.20
CA LEU A 27 29.06 -3.69 200.75
C LEU A 27 27.89 -3.87 199.77
N SER A 28 26.81 -3.10 199.90
CA SER A 28 25.66 -3.19 198.96
C SER A 28 25.99 -2.61 197.58
N LEU A 29 26.75 -1.52 197.52
CA LEU A 29 27.19 -0.90 196.27
C LEU A 29 28.12 -1.82 195.46
N GLN A 30 29.01 -2.58 196.12
CA GLN A 30 29.86 -3.56 195.43
C GLN A 30 29.05 -4.68 194.76
N ARG A 31 28.01 -5.20 195.42
CA ARG A 31 27.16 -6.25 194.83
C ARG A 31 26.43 -5.75 193.57
N ILE A 32 25.99 -4.50 193.57
CA ILE A 32 25.29 -3.90 192.42
C ILE A 32 26.25 -3.70 191.25
N SER A 33 27.49 -3.23 191.47
CA SER A 33 28.43 -3.04 190.37
C SER A 33 28.81 -4.35 189.67
N THR A 34 29.00 -5.42 190.44
CA THR A 34 29.32 -6.74 189.87
C THR A 34 28.17 -7.31 189.02
N ALA A 35 26.91 -7.04 189.38
CA ALA A 35 25.76 -7.49 188.59
C ALA A 35 25.63 -6.73 187.26
N ILE A 36 25.94 -5.43 187.25
CA ILE A 36 25.93 -4.60 186.02
C ILE A 36 27.02 -5.08 185.05
N GLU A 37 28.22 -5.39 185.53
CA GLU A 37 29.30 -5.88 184.68
C GLU A 37 28.99 -7.23 184.01
N GLN A 38 28.33 -8.15 184.72
CA GLN A 38 27.88 -9.41 184.11
C GLN A 38 26.86 -9.19 183.00
N LYS A 39 25.86 -8.32 183.22
CA LYS A 39 24.85 -8.00 182.21
C LYS A 39 25.44 -7.30 180.98
N LEU A 40 26.47 -6.48 181.16
CA LEU A 40 27.17 -5.85 180.03
C LEU A 40 27.85 -6.89 179.12
N ARG A 41 28.48 -7.93 179.71
CA ARG A 41 29.14 -8.99 178.93
C ARG A 41 28.17 -9.81 178.09
N GLU A 42 26.99 -10.17 178.63
CA GLU A 42 25.96 -10.89 177.87
C GLU A 42 25.50 -10.10 176.63
N VAL A 43 25.33 -8.78 176.75
CA VAL A 43 24.90 -7.91 175.64
C VAL A 43 25.95 -7.83 174.53
N ASP A 44 27.23 -7.76 174.89
CA ASP A 44 28.33 -7.69 173.91
C ASP A 44 28.51 -9.01 173.16
N GLU A 45 28.38 -10.16 173.84
CA GLU A 45 28.41 -11.46 173.18
C GLU A 45 27.27 -11.60 172.15
N LEU A 46 26.03 -11.26 172.53
CA LEU A 46 24.88 -11.26 171.62
C LEU A 46 25.11 -10.36 170.40
N ARG A 47 25.58 -9.12 170.61
CA ARG A 47 25.91 -8.19 169.51
C ARG A 47 26.97 -8.75 168.57
N SER A 48 27.98 -9.42 169.11
CA SER A 48 29.05 -10.01 168.30
C SER A 48 28.54 -11.17 167.43
N SER A 49 27.61 -11.99 167.95
CA SER A 49 27.01 -13.10 167.22
C SER A 49 26.13 -12.62 166.05
N SER A 50 25.23 -11.65 166.28
CA SER A 50 24.34 -11.13 165.24
C SER A 50 25.10 -10.39 164.14
N ARG A 51 26.22 -9.71 164.47
CA ARG A 51 27.09 -9.09 163.46
C ARG A 51 27.73 -10.11 162.52
N ARG A 52 28.14 -11.29 163.02
CA ARG A 52 28.71 -12.34 162.19
C ARG A 52 27.69 -12.94 161.24
N GLU A 53 26.48 -13.23 161.71
CA GLU A 53 25.41 -13.76 160.84
C GLU A 53 25.03 -12.78 159.72
N LEU A 54 24.95 -11.48 160.01
CA LEU A 54 24.66 -10.45 159.02
C LEU A 54 25.77 -10.34 157.96
N ALA A 55 27.04 -10.46 158.37
CA ALA A 55 28.17 -10.47 157.44
C ALA A 55 28.10 -11.67 156.48
N GLN A 56 27.84 -12.87 157.02
CA GLN A 56 27.76 -14.10 156.24
C GLN A 56 26.59 -14.06 155.24
N LYS A 57 25.39 -13.63 155.67
CA LYS A 57 24.24 -13.46 154.77
C LYS A 57 24.52 -12.46 153.64
N ARG A 58 25.29 -11.40 153.91
CA ARG A 58 25.65 -10.39 152.91
C ARG A 58 26.61 -10.95 151.86
N GLU A 59 27.56 -11.78 152.29
CA GLU A 59 28.52 -12.45 151.40
C GLU A 59 27.83 -13.49 150.50
N ASP A 60 26.91 -14.29 151.06
CA ASP A 60 26.10 -15.24 150.29
C ASP A 60 25.23 -14.53 149.24
N LEU A 61 24.63 -13.39 149.60
CA LEU A 61 23.79 -12.61 148.69
C LEU A 61 24.62 -12.08 147.51
N LEU A 62 25.83 -11.56 147.77
CA LEU A 62 26.74 -11.07 146.72
C LEU A 62 27.15 -12.18 145.75
N SER A 63 27.49 -13.36 146.27
CA SER A 63 27.81 -14.56 145.45
C SER A 63 26.64 -14.95 144.54
N LEU A 64 25.40 -14.88 145.04
CA LEU A 64 24.19 -15.12 144.26
C LEU A 64 24.01 -14.09 143.13
N TYR A 65 24.21 -12.80 143.43
CA TYR A 65 24.12 -11.72 142.44
C TYR A 65 25.17 -11.85 141.32
N GLU A 66 26.42 -12.15 141.66
CA GLU A 66 27.49 -12.35 140.67
C GLU A 66 27.21 -13.54 139.74
N LYS A 67 26.69 -14.65 140.29
CA LYS A 67 26.24 -15.80 139.49
C LYS A 67 25.07 -15.45 138.58
N ALA A 68 24.13 -14.64 139.04
CA ALA A 68 22.99 -14.19 138.22
C ALA A 68 23.45 -13.25 137.09
N ALA A 69 24.32 -12.28 137.41
CA ALA A 69 24.88 -11.33 136.45
C ALA A 69 25.68 -12.03 135.33
N SER A 70 26.58 -12.95 135.68
CA SER A 70 27.35 -13.72 134.69
C SER A 70 26.46 -14.60 133.80
N ARG A 71 25.41 -15.22 134.36
CA ARG A 71 24.39 -15.95 133.56
C ARG A 71 23.69 -15.04 132.56
N LEU A 72 23.22 -13.87 132.99
CA LEU A 72 22.58 -12.88 132.11
C LEU A 72 23.51 -12.38 130.99
N GLU A 73 24.77 -12.13 131.32
CA GLU A 73 25.77 -11.70 130.34
C GLU A 73 26.09 -12.79 129.31
N SER A 74 26.16 -14.06 129.74
CA SER A 74 26.29 -15.20 128.84
C SER A 74 25.07 -15.36 127.92
N GLN A 75 23.85 -15.12 128.42
CA GLN A 75 22.64 -15.16 127.60
C GLN A 75 22.60 -14.01 126.59
N ARG A 76 22.96 -12.78 127.01
CA ARG A 76 23.01 -11.60 126.15
C ARG A 76 24.03 -11.78 125.01
N SER A 77 25.22 -12.30 125.31
CA SER A 77 26.24 -12.57 124.29
C SER A 77 25.81 -13.66 123.30
N ARG A 78 25.13 -14.72 123.78
CA ARG A 78 24.55 -15.76 122.92
C ARG A 78 23.47 -15.20 121.99
N LEU A 79 22.55 -14.40 122.50
CA LEU A 79 21.49 -13.73 121.72
C LEU A 79 22.07 -12.79 120.66
N SER A 80 23.07 -11.99 121.02
CA SER A 80 23.76 -11.09 120.08
C SER A 80 24.40 -11.85 118.91
N ARG A 81 25.05 -12.99 119.18
CA ARG A 81 25.63 -13.84 118.13
C ARG A 81 24.57 -14.43 117.20
N LEU A 82 23.41 -14.85 117.74
CA LEU A 82 22.31 -15.39 116.94
C LEU A 82 21.69 -14.30 116.04
N LEU A 83 21.43 -13.11 116.58
CA LEU A 83 20.92 -11.97 115.82
C LEU A 83 21.86 -11.57 114.69
N LYS A 84 23.18 -11.57 114.93
CA LYS A 84 24.17 -11.29 113.89
C LYS A 84 24.11 -12.33 112.76
N LYS A 85 24.06 -13.62 113.10
CA LYS A 85 23.95 -14.70 112.10
C LYS A 85 22.69 -14.59 111.25
N GLU A 86 21.54 -14.28 111.85
CA GLU A 86 20.29 -14.11 111.09
C GLU A 86 20.31 -12.86 110.21
N ARG A 87 20.89 -11.75 110.68
CA ARG A 87 21.09 -10.55 109.85
C ARG A 87 21.95 -10.86 108.62
N ASP A 88 23.08 -11.56 108.80
CA ASP A 88 23.99 -11.90 107.71
C ASP A 88 23.31 -12.85 106.69
N ARG A 89 22.50 -13.80 107.17
CA ARG A 89 21.69 -14.69 106.32
C ARG A 89 20.68 -13.92 105.47
N ILE A 90 19.90 -13.03 106.09
CA ILE A 90 18.91 -12.20 105.40
C ILE A 90 19.59 -11.31 104.36
N GLN A 91 20.72 -10.68 104.71
CA GLN A 91 21.44 -9.82 103.78
C GLN A 91 21.98 -10.58 102.56
N THR A 92 22.46 -11.80 102.77
CA THR A 92 22.95 -12.67 101.68
C THR A 92 21.80 -13.12 100.78
N SER A 93 20.67 -13.52 101.38
CA SER A 93 19.42 -13.86 100.66
C SER A 93 18.90 -12.69 99.83
N TYR A 94 18.89 -11.48 100.39
CA TYR A 94 18.42 -10.27 99.73
C TYR A 94 19.27 -9.91 98.50
N LYS A 95 20.61 -9.97 98.64
CA LYS A 95 21.53 -9.73 97.51
C LYS A 95 21.32 -10.74 96.38
N ALA A 96 21.21 -12.04 96.71
CA ALA A 96 20.98 -13.07 95.71
C ALA A 96 19.62 -12.90 95.00
N ALA A 97 18.59 -12.43 95.71
CA ALA A 97 17.28 -12.13 95.11
C ALA A 97 17.35 -10.95 94.13
N LEU A 98 18.06 -9.88 94.49
CA LEU A 98 18.27 -8.72 93.60
C LEU A 98 18.99 -9.10 92.32
N GLU A 99 20.07 -9.88 92.41
CA GLU A 99 20.82 -10.34 91.22
C GLU A 99 19.94 -11.17 90.27
N ARG A 100 19.08 -12.03 90.80
CA ARG A 100 18.12 -12.81 89.99
C ARG A 100 17.12 -11.90 89.27
N ILE A 101 16.60 -10.88 89.94
CA ILE A 101 15.66 -9.92 89.35
C ILE A 101 16.34 -9.13 88.22
N GLU A 102 17.57 -8.66 88.43
CA GLU A 102 18.32 -7.94 87.41
C GLU A 102 18.61 -8.80 86.18
N LEU A 103 19.01 -10.06 86.39
CA LEU A 103 19.25 -10.99 85.29
C LEU A 103 17.98 -11.26 84.49
N ARG A 104 16.85 -11.48 85.18
CA ARG A 104 15.56 -11.69 84.53
C ARG A 104 15.09 -10.46 83.75
N LYS A 105 15.34 -9.25 84.26
CA LYS A 105 15.02 -8.01 83.56
C LYS A 105 15.80 -7.90 82.24
N ARG A 106 17.10 -8.20 82.26
CA ARG A 106 17.94 -8.21 81.04
C ARG A 106 17.45 -9.22 80.01
N GLU A 107 17.02 -10.41 80.45
CA GLU A 107 16.43 -11.42 79.54
C GLU A 107 15.15 -10.92 78.86
N LEU A 108 14.27 -10.27 79.62
CA LEU A 108 13.03 -9.70 79.08
C LEU A 108 13.32 -8.57 78.07
N ASP A 109 14.26 -7.67 78.39
CA ASP A 109 14.66 -6.59 77.48
C ASP A 109 15.22 -7.12 76.15
N LEU A 110 15.98 -8.23 76.19
CA LEU A 110 16.48 -8.87 74.97
C LEU A 110 15.34 -9.47 74.15
N ARG A 111 14.37 -10.12 74.81
CA ARG A 111 13.23 -10.76 74.15
C ARG A 111 12.28 -9.74 73.52
N ASP A 112 12.06 -8.60 74.18
CA ASP A 112 11.28 -7.49 73.64
C ASP A 112 11.93 -6.90 72.38
N ARG A 113 13.27 -6.78 72.35
CA ARG A 113 13.99 -6.33 71.15
C ARG A 113 13.86 -7.33 70.00
N GLU A 114 13.92 -8.63 70.29
CA GLU A 114 13.77 -9.68 69.27
C GLU A 114 12.35 -9.69 68.68
N LEU A 115 11.32 -9.62 69.54
CA LEU A 115 9.92 -9.50 69.13
C LEU A 115 9.69 -8.28 68.22
N ASN A 116 10.22 -7.12 68.59
CA ASN A 116 10.09 -5.91 67.78
C ASN A 116 10.75 -6.05 66.41
N ARG A 117 11.91 -6.73 66.31
CA ARG A 117 12.56 -7.02 65.02
C ARG A 117 11.70 -7.92 64.15
N LEU A 118 11.12 -8.98 64.72
CA LEU A 118 10.24 -9.90 63.99
C LEU A 118 8.98 -9.20 63.49
N ILE A 119 8.36 -8.36 64.32
CA ILE A 119 7.20 -7.53 63.93
C ILE A 119 7.57 -6.64 62.74
N GLU A 120 8.72 -5.97 62.79
CA GLU A 120 9.15 -5.06 61.72
C GLU A 120 9.49 -5.80 60.42
N GLN A 121 10.06 -7.01 60.51
CA GLN A 121 10.28 -7.87 59.34
C GLN A 121 8.96 -8.30 58.71
N GLN A 122 7.97 -8.69 59.51
CA GLN A 122 6.65 -9.05 58.98
C GLN A 122 5.95 -7.85 58.33
N LYS A 123 6.01 -6.65 58.93
CA LYS A 123 5.45 -5.43 58.32
C LYS A 123 6.01 -5.16 56.93
N LYS A 124 7.30 -5.45 56.69
CA LYS A 124 7.94 -5.28 55.37
C LYS A 124 7.50 -6.33 54.33
N GLN A 125 7.08 -7.51 54.78
CA GLN A 125 6.62 -8.59 53.90
C GLN A 125 5.14 -8.47 53.53
N VAL A 126 4.38 -7.63 54.24
CA VAL A 126 3.05 -7.19 53.83
C VAL A 126 3.23 -6.19 52.68
N ILE A 127 3.65 -6.68 51.51
CA ILE A 127 3.29 -6.02 50.25
C ILE A 127 1.76 -6.02 50.24
N SER A 128 1.19 -4.83 50.24
CA SER A 128 -0.15 -4.61 50.75
C SER A 128 -1.16 -5.29 49.83
N TYR A 129 -2.03 -6.14 50.38
CA TYR A 129 -3.21 -6.65 49.68
C TYR A 129 -3.98 -5.51 48.96
N GLU A 130 -3.91 -4.28 49.49
CA GLU A 130 -4.49 -3.09 48.88
C GLU A 130 -3.78 -2.68 47.57
N GLU A 131 -2.46 -2.81 47.47
CA GLU A 131 -1.70 -2.52 46.24
C GLU A 131 -2.11 -3.49 45.12
N HIS A 132 -2.18 -4.80 45.40
CA HIS A 132 -2.64 -5.78 44.42
C HIS A 132 -4.13 -5.60 44.04
N LYS A 133 -4.96 -5.14 44.98
CA LYS A 133 -6.35 -4.80 44.68
C LYS A 133 -6.43 -3.59 43.77
N ASN A 134 -5.63 -2.55 44.02
CA ASN A 134 -5.57 -1.36 43.18
C ASN A 134 -5.04 -1.69 41.77
N GLU A 135 -3.99 -2.51 41.69
CA GLU A 135 -3.46 -3.00 40.42
C GLU A 135 -4.50 -3.80 39.64
N ASN A 136 -5.25 -4.70 40.29
CA ASN A 136 -6.37 -5.42 39.66
C ASN A 136 -7.45 -4.48 39.11
N VAL A 137 -7.76 -3.39 39.81
CA VAL A 137 -8.74 -2.40 39.33
C VAL A 137 -8.23 -1.70 38.07
N ILE A 138 -6.94 -1.33 38.04
CA ILE A 138 -6.29 -0.71 36.87
C ILE A 138 -6.29 -1.70 35.70
N LEU A 139 -5.83 -2.94 35.92
CA LEU A 139 -5.79 -3.98 34.88
C LEU A 139 -7.16 -4.29 34.29
N LYS A 140 -8.22 -4.32 35.12
CA LYS A 140 -9.60 -4.50 34.64
C LYS A 140 -10.07 -3.34 33.77
N ARG A 141 -9.72 -2.10 34.15
CA ARG A 141 -10.02 -0.91 33.35
C ARG A 141 -9.28 -0.95 32.01
N ASP A 142 -8.00 -1.29 32.01
CA ASP A 142 -7.19 -1.36 30.79
C ASP A 142 -7.68 -2.47 29.86
N LEU A 143 -8.08 -3.62 30.42
CA LEU A 143 -8.71 -4.70 29.65
C LEU A 143 -10.01 -4.25 28.99
N LEU A 144 -10.86 -3.52 29.72
CA LEU A 144 -12.09 -2.95 29.16
C LEU A 144 -11.79 -1.97 28.01
N LEU A 145 -10.81 -1.09 28.19
CA LEU A 145 -10.38 -0.16 27.14
C LEU A 145 -9.88 -0.90 25.90
N LEU A 146 -9.06 -1.94 26.07
CA LEU A 146 -8.57 -2.78 24.98
C LEU A 146 -9.73 -3.45 24.21
N ILE A 147 -10.70 -4.01 24.92
CA ILE A 147 -11.89 -4.63 24.30
C ILE A 147 -12.67 -3.59 23.48
N THR A 148 -12.90 -2.40 24.04
CA THR A 148 -13.64 -1.34 23.33
C THR A 148 -12.89 -0.85 22.08
N ASN A 149 -11.57 -0.70 22.15
CA ASN A 149 -10.75 -0.31 21.02
C ASN A 149 -10.73 -1.38 19.93
N LEU A 150 -10.62 -2.66 20.32
CA LEU A 150 -10.67 -3.78 19.39
C LEU A 150 -12.02 -3.82 18.67
N ARG A 151 -13.13 -3.63 19.41
CA ARG A 151 -14.46 -3.58 18.81
C ARG A 151 -14.63 -2.40 17.85
N LYS A 152 -14.07 -1.23 18.19
CA LYS A 152 -14.04 -0.07 17.28
C LYS A 152 -13.29 -0.39 15.99
N LEU A 153 -12.10 -1.00 16.09
CA LEU A 153 -11.30 -1.39 14.92
C LEU A 153 -12.02 -2.41 14.01
N GLU A 154 -12.77 -3.35 14.60
CA GLU A 154 -13.62 -4.27 13.83
C GLU A 154 -14.69 -3.52 13.04
N LEU A 155 -15.40 -2.58 13.68
CA LEU A 155 -16.43 -1.78 13.03
C LEU A 155 -15.85 -0.87 11.94
N ASP A 156 -14.72 -0.21 12.20
CA ASP A 156 -14.02 0.63 11.22
C ASP A 156 -13.60 -0.21 10.01
N ARG A 157 -13.12 -1.44 10.23
CA ARG A 157 -12.76 -2.37 9.15
C ARG A 157 -13.97 -2.76 8.30
N ASP A 158 -15.10 -3.05 8.94
CA ASP A 158 -16.32 -3.45 8.23
C ASP A 158 -16.91 -2.28 7.43
N LEU A 159 -16.90 -1.07 8.00
CA LEU A 159 -17.26 0.16 7.27
C LEU A 159 -16.37 0.36 6.03
N LEU A 160 -15.06 0.20 6.16
CA LEU A 160 -14.13 0.32 5.04
C LEU A 160 -14.41 -0.72 3.93
N LYS A 161 -14.79 -1.95 4.30
CA LYS A 161 -15.18 -2.97 3.30
C LYS A 161 -16.45 -2.57 2.57
N GLU A 162 -17.45 -2.04 3.28
CA GLU A 162 -18.70 -1.57 2.67
C GLU A 162 -18.45 -0.39 1.73
N GLU A 163 -17.64 0.58 2.15
CA GLU A 163 -17.23 1.71 1.32
C GLU A 163 -16.48 1.23 0.07
N GLN A 164 -15.52 0.32 0.23
CA GLN A 164 -14.76 -0.25 -0.88
C GLN A 164 -15.66 -1.02 -1.84
N ALA A 165 -16.59 -1.84 -1.35
CA ALA A 165 -17.56 -2.54 -2.18
C ALA A 165 -18.46 -1.55 -2.95
N SER A 166 -18.86 -0.44 -2.32
CA SER A 166 -19.64 0.62 -3.00
C SER A 166 -18.84 1.33 -4.10
N LEU A 167 -17.55 1.54 -3.88
CA LEU A 167 -16.64 2.13 -4.86
C LEU A 167 -16.39 1.18 -6.01
N ASP A 168 -16.16 -0.10 -5.75
CA ASP A 168 -15.97 -1.14 -6.76
C ASP A 168 -17.20 -1.26 -7.67
N LEU A 169 -18.41 -1.19 -7.10
CA LEU A 169 -19.66 -1.16 -7.88
C LEU A 169 -19.74 0.08 -8.78
N LYS A 170 -19.42 1.27 -8.26
CA LYS A 170 -19.42 2.52 -9.04
C LYS A 170 -18.36 2.50 -10.14
N ILE A 171 -17.17 1.99 -9.86
CA ILE A 171 -16.08 1.82 -10.83
C ILE A 171 -16.53 0.87 -11.94
N SER A 172 -17.14 -0.25 -11.57
CA SER A 172 -17.66 -1.22 -12.55
C SER A 172 -18.74 -0.59 -13.43
N GLU A 173 -19.68 0.17 -12.85
CA GLU A 173 -20.75 0.82 -13.60
C GLU A 173 -20.22 1.90 -14.55
N LEU A 174 -19.37 2.80 -14.05
CA LEU A 174 -18.77 3.88 -14.84
C LEU A 174 -17.85 3.31 -15.93
N GLY A 175 -17.04 2.32 -15.59
CA GLY A 175 -16.16 1.62 -16.54
C GLY A 175 -16.95 0.93 -17.65
N SER A 176 -18.07 0.26 -17.31
CA SER A 176 -18.95 -0.38 -18.30
C SER A 176 -19.61 0.64 -19.24
N ARG A 177 -20.06 1.79 -18.70
CA ARG A 177 -20.62 2.88 -19.51
C ARG A 177 -19.57 3.48 -20.43
N TYR A 178 -18.39 3.79 -19.90
CA TYR A 178 -17.26 4.32 -20.67
C TYR A 178 -16.88 3.37 -21.81
N LEU A 179 -16.71 2.08 -21.54
CA LEU A 179 -16.40 1.09 -22.56
C LEU A 179 -17.48 1.06 -23.66
N LYS A 180 -18.76 1.02 -23.27
CA LYS A 180 -19.88 0.98 -24.21
C LYS A 180 -19.96 2.23 -25.10
N GLU A 181 -19.72 3.40 -24.54
CA GLU A 181 -19.69 4.66 -25.32
C GLU A 181 -18.52 4.69 -26.29
N ASN A 182 -17.32 4.27 -25.86
CA ASN A 182 -16.15 4.22 -26.73
C ASN A 182 -16.32 3.21 -27.85
N VAL A 183 -16.84 2.00 -27.58
CA VAL A 183 -17.15 1.00 -28.61
C VAL A 183 -18.12 1.59 -29.65
N LYS A 184 -19.18 2.26 -29.20
CA LYS A 184 -20.15 2.92 -30.09
C LYS A 184 -19.51 4.03 -30.94
N TRP A 185 -18.59 4.81 -30.36
CA TRP A 185 -17.89 5.86 -31.09
C TRP A 185 -16.91 5.29 -32.12
N ILE A 186 -16.16 4.25 -31.76
CA ILE A 186 -15.24 3.53 -32.67
C ILE A 186 -16.04 2.92 -33.83
N GLY A 187 -17.17 2.28 -33.56
CA GLY A 187 -18.06 1.73 -34.60
C GLY A 187 -18.63 2.81 -35.54
N ARG A 188 -18.92 4.02 -35.03
CA ARG A 188 -19.35 5.15 -35.88
C ARG A 188 -18.21 5.74 -36.72
N SER A 189 -16.98 5.68 -36.22
CA SER A 189 -15.81 6.21 -36.91
C SER A 189 -15.27 5.25 -37.97
N LEU A 190 -15.80 4.04 -38.05
CA LEU A 190 -15.36 2.98 -38.95
C LEU A 190 -15.53 3.40 -40.42
N ARG A 191 -14.47 3.18 -41.19
CA ARG A 191 -14.38 3.37 -42.63
C ARG A 191 -13.78 2.11 -43.25
N ASP A 192 -13.78 2.03 -44.57
CA ASP A 192 -13.20 0.93 -45.33
C ASP A 192 -11.67 0.83 -45.17
N ASP A 193 -10.99 1.93 -44.86
CA ASP A 193 -9.53 2.03 -44.77
C ASP A 193 -8.95 1.93 -43.35
N ASN A 194 -9.77 2.06 -42.30
CA ASN A 194 -9.28 2.34 -40.94
C ASN A 194 -9.44 1.20 -39.92
N PHE A 195 -9.69 -0.03 -40.37
CA PHE A 195 -9.95 -1.17 -39.49
C PHE A 195 -8.87 -1.38 -38.41
N THR A 196 -7.59 -1.41 -38.81
CA THR A 196 -6.47 -1.66 -37.89
C THR A 196 -6.39 -0.57 -36.81
N GLN A 197 -6.52 0.70 -37.20
CA GLN A 197 -6.48 1.82 -36.25
C GLN A 197 -7.64 1.76 -35.25
N CYS A 198 -8.85 1.40 -35.72
CA CYS A 198 -10.00 1.23 -34.83
C CYS A 198 -9.85 0.04 -33.90
N LYS A 199 -9.24 -1.06 -34.36
CA LYS A 199 -8.90 -2.21 -33.52
C LYS A 199 -7.91 -1.83 -32.42
N ASP A 200 -6.83 -1.14 -32.77
CA ASP A 200 -5.81 -0.74 -31.79
C ASP A 200 -6.38 0.22 -30.74
N ARG A 201 -7.20 1.19 -31.16
CA ARG A 201 -7.93 2.08 -30.24
C ARG A 201 -8.86 1.32 -29.29
N LEU A 202 -9.55 0.28 -29.77
CA LEU A 202 -10.41 -0.54 -28.92
C LEU A 202 -9.59 -1.26 -27.84
N LEU A 203 -8.43 -1.82 -28.20
CA LEU A 203 -7.54 -2.48 -27.27
C LEU A 203 -6.98 -1.49 -26.23
N ASP A 204 -6.60 -0.28 -26.65
CA ASP A 204 -6.15 0.78 -25.74
C ASP A 204 -7.23 1.17 -24.72
N VAL A 205 -8.48 1.31 -25.17
CA VAL A 205 -9.62 1.59 -24.28
C VAL A 205 -9.82 0.46 -23.27
N ILE A 206 -9.74 -0.80 -23.70
CA ILE A 206 -9.84 -1.96 -22.81
C ILE A 206 -8.69 -1.98 -21.79
N SER A 207 -7.46 -1.65 -22.22
CA SER A 207 -6.31 -1.54 -21.31
C SER A 207 -6.53 -0.48 -20.23
N ARG A 208 -7.00 0.72 -20.61
CA ARG A 208 -7.34 1.78 -19.66
C ARG A 208 -8.45 1.38 -18.69
N CYS A 209 -9.46 0.65 -19.18
CA CYS A 209 -10.50 0.11 -18.31
C CYS A 209 -9.94 -0.89 -17.28
N ARG A 210 -8.98 -1.75 -17.68
CA ARG A 210 -8.31 -2.67 -16.75
C ARG A 210 -7.49 -1.94 -15.69
N GLU A 211 -6.73 -0.93 -16.10
CA GLU A 211 -5.95 -0.09 -15.19
C GLU A 211 -6.85 0.64 -14.17
N ALA A 212 -8.05 1.06 -14.60
CA ALA A 212 -9.05 1.66 -13.74
C ALA A 212 -9.76 0.67 -12.79
N GLY A 213 -9.46 -0.63 -12.87
CA GLY A 213 -10.01 -1.67 -12.00
C GLY A 213 -11.21 -2.44 -12.58
N LEU A 214 -11.59 -2.20 -13.84
CA LEU A 214 -12.65 -2.99 -14.51
C LEU A 214 -12.10 -4.35 -14.94
N LYS A 215 -12.72 -5.43 -14.44
CA LYS A 215 -12.38 -6.81 -14.83
C LYS A 215 -13.04 -7.16 -16.17
N VAL A 216 -12.43 -6.73 -17.27
CA VAL A 216 -12.85 -7.17 -18.62
C VAL A 216 -12.22 -8.53 -18.92
N SER A 217 -13.05 -9.56 -19.13
CA SER A 217 -12.57 -10.90 -19.47
C SER A 217 -11.95 -10.93 -20.87
N VAL A 218 -11.03 -11.87 -21.10
CA VAL A 218 -10.47 -12.12 -22.43
C VAL A 218 -11.57 -12.53 -23.43
N ASP A 219 -12.61 -13.22 -22.96
CA ASP A 219 -13.75 -13.60 -23.79
C ASP A 219 -14.58 -12.39 -24.24
N GLU A 220 -14.76 -11.41 -23.35
CA GLU A 220 -15.48 -10.17 -23.66
C GLU A 220 -14.68 -9.32 -24.65
N GLU A 221 -13.36 -9.24 -24.49
CA GLU A 221 -12.47 -8.59 -25.46
C GLU A 221 -12.60 -9.23 -26.84
N ASN A 222 -12.52 -10.57 -26.92
CA ASN A 222 -12.67 -11.30 -28.18
C ASN A 222 -14.05 -11.08 -28.81
N ALA A 223 -15.11 -11.03 -28.00
CA ALA A 223 -16.46 -10.73 -28.46
C ALA A 223 -16.54 -9.32 -29.07
N LEU A 224 -15.99 -8.30 -28.41
CA LEU A 224 -15.98 -6.92 -28.90
C LEU A 224 -15.17 -6.77 -30.20
N VAL A 225 -14.01 -7.43 -30.30
CA VAL A 225 -13.23 -7.44 -31.54
C VAL A 225 -13.98 -8.16 -32.67
N SER A 226 -14.70 -9.23 -32.35
CA SER A 226 -15.53 -9.94 -33.34
C SER A 226 -16.71 -9.10 -33.82
N GLU A 227 -17.32 -8.31 -32.93
CA GLU A 227 -18.39 -7.37 -33.26
C GLU A 227 -17.88 -6.26 -34.15
N LEU A 228 -16.74 -5.64 -33.80
CA LEU A 228 -16.08 -4.63 -34.63
C LEU A 228 -15.75 -5.16 -36.04
N ARG A 229 -15.36 -6.43 -36.15
CA ARG A 229 -15.12 -7.08 -37.45
C ARG A 229 -16.40 -7.24 -38.27
N ARG A 230 -17.53 -7.55 -37.65
CA ARG A 230 -18.85 -7.64 -38.31
C ARG A 230 -19.32 -6.26 -38.78
N ASP A 231 -19.14 -5.25 -37.96
CA ASP A 231 -19.46 -3.86 -38.33
C ASP A 231 -18.59 -3.40 -39.50
N TYR A 232 -17.29 -3.72 -39.49
CA TYR A 232 -16.39 -3.46 -40.61
C TYR A 232 -16.85 -4.16 -41.88
N GLU A 233 -17.21 -5.43 -41.80
CA GLU A 233 -17.74 -6.18 -42.94
C GLU A 233 -19.01 -5.51 -43.52
N ALA A 234 -19.90 -5.00 -42.68
CA ALA A 234 -21.08 -4.27 -43.11
C ALA A 234 -20.71 -2.95 -43.82
N VAL A 235 -19.82 -2.15 -43.23
CA VAL A 235 -19.32 -0.90 -43.83
C VAL A 235 -18.68 -1.19 -45.20
N VAL A 236 -17.77 -2.18 -45.28
CA VAL A 236 -17.13 -2.59 -46.52
C VAL A 236 -18.14 -3.07 -47.55
N LYS A 237 -19.15 -3.86 -47.17
CA LYS A 237 -20.21 -4.27 -48.13
C LYS A 237 -20.98 -3.07 -48.67
N THR A 238 -21.29 -2.08 -47.84
CA THR A 238 -22.02 -0.89 -48.28
C THR A 238 -21.16 0.00 -49.19
N THR A 239 -19.88 0.19 -48.88
CA THR A 239 -18.96 0.94 -49.74
C THR A 239 -18.75 0.19 -51.06
N LEU A 240 -18.55 -1.13 -51.00
CA LEU A 240 -18.40 -1.97 -52.18
C LEU A 240 -19.63 -1.90 -53.09
N ALA A 241 -20.85 -1.91 -52.53
CA ALA A 241 -22.08 -1.79 -53.28
C ALA A 241 -22.24 -0.41 -53.93
N ARG A 242 -21.89 0.68 -53.23
CA ARG A 242 -21.89 2.04 -53.78
C ARG A 242 -20.89 2.20 -54.92
N GLU A 243 -19.68 1.70 -54.73
CA GLU A 243 -18.65 1.68 -55.77
C GLU A 243 -19.04 0.79 -56.95
N GLU A 244 -19.71 -0.36 -56.72
CA GLU A 244 -20.21 -1.20 -57.82
C GLU A 244 -21.28 -0.46 -58.62
N GLN A 245 -22.21 0.22 -57.95
CA GLN A 245 -23.19 1.08 -58.62
C GLN A 245 -22.52 2.21 -59.40
N ALA A 246 -21.46 2.83 -58.85
CA ALA A 246 -20.68 3.84 -59.54
C ALA A 246 -19.96 3.27 -60.76
N ARG A 247 -19.39 2.06 -60.64
CA ARG A 247 -18.74 1.33 -61.75
C ARG A 247 -19.73 0.97 -62.84
N ILE A 248 -20.92 0.46 -62.48
CA ILE A 248 -21.99 0.17 -63.43
C ILE A 248 -22.41 1.45 -64.15
N LYS A 249 -22.60 2.56 -63.43
CA LYS A 249 -22.91 3.87 -64.05
C LYS A 249 -21.79 4.37 -64.96
N ALA A 250 -20.54 4.23 -64.55
CA ALA A 250 -19.38 4.61 -65.37
C ALA A 250 -19.31 3.75 -66.64
N ARG A 251 -19.53 2.44 -66.50
CA ARG A 251 -19.60 1.50 -67.62
C ARG A 251 -20.74 1.83 -68.57
N ILE A 252 -21.93 2.17 -68.06
CA ILE A 252 -23.06 2.62 -68.89
C ILE A 252 -22.71 3.91 -69.63
N ARG A 253 -22.04 4.87 -68.97
CA ARG A 253 -21.59 6.11 -69.63
C ARG A 253 -20.55 5.84 -70.71
N GLU A 254 -19.59 4.96 -70.44
CA GLU A 254 -18.54 4.58 -71.39
C GLU A 254 -19.12 3.80 -72.58
N GLU A 255 -20.03 2.86 -72.33
CA GLU A 255 -20.77 2.14 -73.38
C GLU A 255 -21.61 3.13 -74.21
N ALA A 256 -22.29 4.11 -73.59
CA ALA A 256 -23.04 5.14 -74.31
C ALA A 256 -22.16 6.12 -75.11
N LEU A 257 -20.97 6.48 -74.61
CA LEU A 257 -20.00 7.28 -75.36
C LEU A 257 -19.48 6.50 -76.57
N ARG A 258 -19.16 5.21 -76.38
CA ARG A 258 -18.76 4.31 -77.44
C ARG A 258 -19.84 4.17 -78.51
N GLU A 259 -21.09 3.96 -78.12
CA GLU A 259 -22.21 3.89 -79.08
C GLU A 259 -22.32 5.17 -79.91
N ARG A 260 -22.08 6.34 -79.31
CA ARG A 260 -22.05 7.62 -80.02
C ARG A 260 -20.84 7.75 -80.95
N GLU A 261 -19.66 7.32 -80.53
CA GLU A 261 -18.45 7.31 -81.37
C GLU A 261 -18.64 6.40 -82.59
N ILE A 262 -19.13 5.18 -82.37
CA ILE A 262 -19.40 4.24 -83.47
C ILE A 262 -20.50 4.80 -84.39
N GLN A 263 -21.54 5.42 -83.83
CA GLN A 263 -22.59 6.05 -84.64
C GLN A 263 -22.06 7.18 -85.51
N ARG A 264 -21.20 8.07 -84.96
CA ARG A 264 -20.56 9.14 -85.72
C ARG A 264 -19.66 8.60 -86.83
N GLU A 265 -18.88 7.57 -86.54
CA GLU A 265 -18.00 6.97 -87.55
C GLU A 265 -18.80 6.22 -88.63
N LYS A 266 -19.89 5.55 -88.26
CA LYS A 266 -20.85 4.97 -89.22
C LYS A 266 -21.45 6.04 -90.13
N GLU A 267 -21.89 7.17 -89.57
CA GLU A 267 -22.42 8.29 -90.34
C GLU A 267 -21.35 8.88 -91.27
N ARG A 268 -20.09 8.98 -90.83
CA ARG A 268 -18.98 9.45 -91.66
C ARG A 268 -18.68 8.50 -92.81
N ILE A 269 -18.60 7.19 -92.53
CA ILE A 269 -18.37 6.16 -93.55
C ILE A 269 -19.54 6.11 -94.53
N GLU A 270 -20.80 6.28 -94.08
CA GLU A 270 -21.98 6.31 -94.95
C GLU A 270 -22.00 7.56 -95.85
N GLN A 271 -21.59 8.72 -95.33
CA GLN A 271 -21.38 9.93 -96.12
C GLN A 271 -20.27 9.75 -97.16
N GLU A 272 -19.12 9.18 -96.76
CA GLU A 272 -18.02 8.83 -97.68
C GLU A 272 -18.49 7.86 -98.76
N GLU A 273 -19.21 6.78 -98.40
CA GLU A 273 -19.78 5.82 -99.35
C GLU A 273 -20.78 6.47 -100.31
N SER A 274 -21.68 7.32 -99.81
CA SER A 274 -22.69 7.98 -100.65
C SER A 274 -22.06 8.97 -101.64
N ALA A 275 -21.02 9.70 -101.21
CA ALA A 275 -20.24 10.60 -102.05
C ALA A 275 -19.46 9.83 -103.12
N ILE A 276 -18.83 8.71 -102.75
CA ILE A 276 -18.13 7.81 -103.69
C ILE A 276 -19.13 7.17 -104.67
N LYS A 277 -20.30 6.69 -104.22
CA LYS A 277 -21.37 6.14 -105.08
C LYS A 277 -21.92 7.19 -106.04
N ALA A 278 -22.10 8.43 -105.60
CA ALA A 278 -22.55 9.55 -106.44
C ALA A 278 -21.50 9.93 -107.49
N ALA A 279 -20.22 10.00 -107.09
CA ALA A 279 -19.09 10.24 -108.00
C ALA A 279 -18.94 9.10 -109.02
N LEU A 280 -19.09 7.84 -108.59
CA LEU A 280 -19.07 6.66 -109.45
C LEU A 280 -20.22 6.69 -110.47
N LYS A 281 -21.43 7.06 -110.04
CA LYS A 281 -22.61 7.17 -110.91
C LYS A 281 -22.45 8.29 -111.94
N LYS A 282 -21.82 9.40 -111.56
CA LYS A 282 -21.50 10.51 -112.47
C LYS A 282 -20.41 10.11 -113.48
N ALA A 283 -19.34 9.48 -113.02
CA ALA A 283 -18.27 8.94 -113.88
C ALA A 283 -18.80 7.85 -114.85
N LEU A 284 -19.73 7.00 -114.43
CA LEU A 284 -20.40 6.02 -115.29
C LEU A 284 -21.34 6.66 -116.33
N ALA A 285 -21.92 7.83 -116.04
CA ALA A 285 -22.77 8.57 -116.95
C ALA A 285 -21.97 9.40 -117.98
N ASP A 286 -20.82 9.94 -117.57
CA ASP A 286 -19.91 10.71 -118.41
C ASP A 286 -18.94 9.81 -119.23
N ALA A 287 -18.83 8.52 -118.89
CA ALA A 287 -18.03 7.53 -119.61
C ALA A 287 -18.69 7.09 -120.93
N GLN A 288 -18.65 7.96 -121.93
CA GLN A 288 -18.79 7.57 -123.33
C GLN A 288 -17.47 7.48 -124.09
N GLN A 289 -16.31 7.96 -123.55
CA GLN A 289 -15.11 7.87 -124.37
C GLN A 289 -13.68 7.72 -123.81
N ASP A 290 -13.29 7.86 -122.52
CA ASP A 290 -11.84 7.59 -122.22
C ASP A 290 -11.35 7.37 -120.76
N HIS A 291 -12.17 7.09 -119.75
CA HIS A 291 -11.68 7.03 -118.34
C HIS A 291 -11.95 5.68 -117.65
N THR A 292 -11.33 4.60 -118.12
CA THR A 292 -11.38 3.29 -117.47
C THR A 292 -10.63 3.25 -116.13
N ALA A 293 -9.56 4.04 -115.97
CA ALA A 293 -8.72 4.06 -114.77
C ALA A 293 -9.39 4.74 -113.56
N GLU A 294 -10.08 5.87 -113.75
CA GLU A 294 -10.77 6.58 -112.66
C GLU A 294 -11.94 5.77 -112.11
N VAL A 295 -12.63 5.00 -112.97
CA VAL A 295 -13.73 4.11 -112.56
C VAL A 295 -13.20 2.94 -111.73
N GLU A 296 -12.04 2.38 -112.06
CA GLU A 296 -11.40 1.32 -111.26
C GLU A 296 -10.90 1.85 -109.90
N GLU A 297 -10.31 3.05 -109.86
CA GLU A 297 -9.86 3.64 -108.59
C GLU A 297 -11.03 3.95 -107.65
N LEU A 298 -12.14 4.49 -108.19
CA LEU A 298 -13.36 4.73 -107.42
C LEU A 298 -14.02 3.43 -106.94
N LYS A 299 -13.97 2.34 -107.72
CA LYS A 299 -14.40 1.00 -107.27
C LYS A 299 -13.54 0.47 -106.14
N ARG A 300 -12.21 0.63 -106.23
CA ARG A 300 -11.29 0.21 -105.16
C ARG A 300 -11.55 0.97 -103.86
N ARG A 301 -11.75 2.29 -103.93
CA ARG A 301 -12.11 3.12 -102.77
C ARG A 301 -13.47 2.73 -102.17
N LEU A 302 -14.42 2.32 -103.01
CA LEU A 302 -15.72 1.80 -102.55
C LEU A 302 -15.57 0.46 -101.83
N GLU A 303 -14.79 -0.49 -102.36
CA GLU A 303 -14.49 -1.76 -101.68
C GLU A 303 -13.73 -1.56 -100.36
N GLU A 304 -12.79 -0.60 -100.32
CA GLU A 304 -12.07 -0.23 -99.10
C GLU A 304 -13.01 0.39 -98.04
N ALA A 305 -14.00 1.19 -98.45
CA ALA A 305 -15.02 1.73 -97.54
C ALA A 305 -16.00 0.65 -97.04
N GLU A 306 -16.49 -0.23 -97.93
CA GLU A 306 -17.37 -1.35 -97.57
C GLU A 306 -16.68 -2.40 -96.69
N SER A 307 -15.37 -2.61 -96.90
CA SER A 307 -14.53 -3.49 -96.06
C SER A 307 -14.36 -2.89 -94.66
N ARG A 308 -14.13 -1.57 -94.55
CA ARG A 308 -14.10 -0.86 -93.27
C ARG A 308 -15.45 -0.95 -92.55
N MET A 309 -16.57 -0.77 -93.25
CA MET A 309 -17.91 -0.92 -92.67
C MET A 309 -18.18 -2.35 -92.16
N ARG A 310 -17.75 -3.38 -92.92
CA ARG A 310 -17.85 -4.79 -92.47
C ARG A 310 -17.00 -5.06 -91.24
N THR A 311 -15.80 -4.50 -91.18
CA THR A 311 -14.87 -4.65 -90.05
C THR A 311 -15.43 -3.99 -88.79
N VAL A 312 -15.97 -2.76 -88.90
CA VAL A 312 -16.66 -2.07 -87.79
C VAL A 312 -17.88 -2.87 -87.31
N SER A 313 -18.68 -3.42 -88.23
CA SER A 313 -19.86 -4.22 -87.89
C SER A 313 -19.51 -5.56 -87.21
N GLN A 314 -18.41 -6.21 -87.62
CA GLN A 314 -17.93 -7.45 -86.98
C GLN A 314 -17.32 -7.19 -85.60
N ALA A 315 -16.63 -6.05 -85.44
CA ALA A 315 -16.08 -5.63 -84.15
C ALA A 315 -17.16 -5.31 -83.11
N GLU A 316 -18.34 -4.83 -83.53
CA GLU A 316 -19.50 -4.62 -82.64
C GLU A 316 -20.10 -5.92 -82.07
N LEU A 317 -20.08 -7.00 -82.86
CA LEU A 317 -20.72 -8.29 -82.51
C LEU A 317 -19.87 -9.16 -81.57
N THR A 318 -18.56 -8.92 -81.52
CA THR A 318 -17.61 -9.74 -80.75
C THR A 318 -17.16 -8.99 -79.49
N LYS A 319 -16.97 -9.68 -78.35
CA LYS A 319 -16.53 -9.07 -77.06
C LYS A 319 -15.04 -8.67 -77.07
N THR A 320 -14.54 -8.31 -78.24
CA THR A 320 -13.15 -8.07 -78.55
C THR A 320 -12.67 -6.80 -77.83
N GLY A 321 -11.47 -6.84 -77.29
CA GLY A 321 -10.86 -5.72 -76.60
C GLY A 321 -9.37 -5.93 -76.38
N THR A 322 -8.72 -4.91 -75.84
CA THR A 322 -7.28 -4.90 -75.62
C THR A 322 -7.00 -4.83 -74.12
N VAL A 323 -6.27 -5.81 -73.60
CA VAL A 323 -5.69 -5.76 -72.24
C VAL A 323 -4.35 -5.04 -72.35
N TYR A 324 -4.13 -4.04 -71.51
CA TYR A 324 -2.89 -3.27 -71.47
C TYR A 324 -2.16 -3.46 -70.15
N VAL A 325 -0.83 -3.45 -70.23
CA VAL A 325 0.08 -3.37 -69.08
C VAL A 325 0.86 -2.08 -69.24
N ILE A 326 0.71 -1.17 -68.28
CA ILE A 326 1.33 0.15 -68.29
C ILE A 326 2.06 0.41 -66.98
N SER A 327 3.11 1.22 -67.03
CA SER A 327 3.83 1.68 -65.82
C SER A 327 4.00 3.19 -65.87
N ASN A 328 4.36 3.77 -64.73
CA ASN A 328 4.71 5.17 -64.61
C ASN A 328 5.72 5.30 -63.48
N ILE A 329 7.00 5.28 -63.85
CA ILE A 329 8.11 5.27 -62.90
C ILE A 329 8.12 6.55 -62.07
N GLY A 330 7.91 7.72 -62.71
CA GLY A 330 7.98 8.99 -62.01
C GLY A 330 6.90 9.17 -60.93
N SER A 331 5.74 8.55 -61.08
CA SER A 331 4.63 8.67 -60.13
C SER A 331 4.59 7.55 -59.08
N PHE A 332 4.93 6.31 -59.47
CA PHE A 332 4.75 5.14 -58.61
C PHE A 332 6.07 4.43 -58.25
N GLY A 333 7.15 4.67 -58.99
CA GLY A 333 8.44 4.00 -58.85
C GLY A 333 8.55 2.73 -59.70
N GLU A 334 9.76 2.17 -59.72
CA GLU A 334 10.09 0.97 -60.50
C GLU A 334 9.35 -0.29 -60.04
N GLY A 335 9.11 -1.19 -60.98
CA GLY A 335 8.46 -2.50 -60.72
C GLY A 335 6.98 -2.39 -60.37
N ILE A 336 6.32 -1.26 -60.67
CA ILE A 336 4.90 -1.05 -60.42
C ILE A 336 4.13 -0.94 -61.74
N PHE A 337 3.21 -1.87 -61.94
CA PHE A 337 2.45 -2.00 -63.17
C PHE A 337 0.94 -1.90 -62.90
N LYS A 338 0.24 -1.18 -63.78
CA LYS A 338 -1.20 -1.20 -63.88
C LYS A 338 -1.63 -2.13 -65.01
N ILE A 339 -2.56 -3.02 -64.68
CA ILE A 339 -3.14 -3.96 -65.65
C ILE A 339 -4.63 -3.66 -65.77
N GLY A 340 -5.05 -3.25 -66.96
CA GLY A 340 -6.44 -2.93 -67.26
C GLY A 340 -6.84 -3.42 -68.64
N MET A 341 -8.10 -3.19 -69.00
CA MET A 341 -8.60 -3.47 -70.34
C MET A 341 -9.37 -2.29 -70.91
N THR A 342 -9.37 -2.18 -72.24
CA THR A 342 -10.14 -1.20 -72.99
C THR A 342 -10.84 -1.90 -74.15
N ARG A 343 -11.98 -1.36 -74.56
CA ARG A 343 -12.70 -1.79 -75.78
C ARG A 343 -12.86 -0.64 -76.76
N ARG A 344 -12.00 0.38 -76.67
CA ARG A 344 -11.97 1.46 -77.65
C ARG A 344 -11.35 0.97 -78.95
N LEU A 345 -11.75 1.60 -80.05
CA LEU A 345 -11.17 1.37 -81.38
C LEU A 345 -9.66 1.67 -81.37
N GLU A 346 -9.26 2.75 -80.71
CA GLU A 346 -7.86 3.09 -80.47
C GLU A 346 -7.51 2.91 -78.98
N PRO A 347 -6.77 1.83 -78.62
CA PRO A 347 -6.39 1.55 -77.23
C PRO A 347 -5.47 2.62 -76.61
N LEU A 348 -4.63 3.26 -77.43
CA LEU A 348 -3.64 4.26 -76.99
C LEU A 348 -4.30 5.52 -76.43
N ASP A 349 -5.43 5.96 -76.99
CA ASP A 349 -6.15 7.13 -76.48
C ASP A 349 -6.64 6.93 -75.05
N ARG A 350 -7.03 5.69 -74.69
CA ARG A 350 -7.39 5.40 -73.31
C ARG A 350 -6.21 5.56 -72.36
N ILE A 351 -5.00 5.23 -72.81
CA ILE A 351 -3.78 5.35 -72.00
C ILE A 351 -3.42 6.83 -71.84
N LYS A 352 -3.58 7.64 -72.89
CA LYS A 352 -3.42 9.10 -72.82
C LYS A 352 -4.41 9.73 -71.83
N GLU A 353 -5.69 9.38 -71.90
CA GLU A 353 -6.67 9.86 -70.92
C GLU A 353 -6.34 9.46 -69.48
N LEU A 354 -5.83 8.23 -69.28
CA LEU A 354 -5.43 7.78 -67.95
C LEU A 354 -4.21 8.56 -67.44
N SER A 355 -3.35 9.01 -68.35
CA SER A 355 -2.19 9.86 -68.08
C SER A 355 -2.61 11.27 -67.68
N ASP A 356 -3.52 11.89 -68.43
CA ASP A 356 -4.04 13.24 -68.12
C ASP A 356 -4.94 13.26 -66.87
N ALA A 357 -5.47 12.08 -66.52
CA ALA A 357 -6.32 11.78 -65.38
C ALA A 357 -5.96 12.50 -64.07
N SER A 358 -4.73 12.28 -63.58
CA SER A 358 -4.31 12.59 -62.20
C SER A 358 -2.85 12.17 -61.90
N VAL A 359 -1.95 12.08 -62.89
CA VAL A 359 -0.55 11.65 -62.65
C VAL A 359 0.44 12.68 -63.23
N PRO A 360 1.57 12.97 -62.53
CA PRO A 360 2.57 13.95 -63.00
C PRO A 360 3.25 13.61 -64.33
N PHE A 361 3.38 12.32 -64.65
CA PHE A 361 4.04 11.83 -65.86
C PHE A 361 3.09 10.94 -66.66
N PRO A 362 3.24 10.81 -67.97
CA PRO A 362 2.45 9.89 -68.78
C PRO A 362 2.76 8.43 -68.45
N PHE A 363 1.83 7.55 -68.79
CA PHE A 363 2.04 6.10 -68.66
C PHE A 363 2.83 5.54 -69.85
N ASP A 364 3.86 4.75 -69.54
CA ASP A 364 4.59 3.95 -70.51
C ASP A 364 3.87 2.62 -70.80
N VAL A 365 3.85 2.20 -72.06
CA VAL A 365 3.16 0.99 -72.50
C VAL A 365 4.14 -0.17 -72.61
N HIS A 366 3.89 -1.22 -71.83
CA HIS A 366 4.71 -2.43 -71.87
C HIS A 366 4.12 -3.53 -72.73
N MET A 367 2.78 -3.69 -72.70
CA MET A 367 2.09 -4.73 -73.47
C MET A 367 0.72 -4.23 -73.92
N MET A 368 0.35 -4.58 -75.15
CA MET A 368 -1.00 -4.46 -75.67
C MET A 368 -1.44 -5.81 -76.23
N ILE A 369 -2.44 -6.43 -75.59
CA ILE A 369 -2.91 -7.77 -75.91
C ILE A 369 -4.33 -7.67 -76.46
N THR A 370 -4.47 -7.71 -77.78
CA THR A 370 -5.77 -7.80 -78.44
C THR A 370 -6.31 -9.22 -78.33
N THR A 371 -7.53 -9.35 -77.82
CA THR A 371 -8.15 -10.66 -77.58
C THR A 371 -9.65 -10.62 -77.81
N GLU A 372 -10.24 -11.74 -78.23
CA GLU A 372 -11.69 -11.88 -78.43
C GLU A 372 -12.48 -11.74 -77.12
N ASN A 373 -11.84 -11.95 -75.96
CA ASN A 373 -12.47 -11.83 -74.64
C ASN A 373 -11.54 -11.19 -73.60
N ALA A 374 -11.32 -9.88 -73.74
CA ALA A 374 -10.47 -9.10 -72.84
C ALA A 374 -10.85 -9.18 -71.35
N PRO A 375 -12.15 -9.14 -70.97
CA PRO A 375 -12.54 -9.27 -69.58
C PRO A 375 -12.11 -10.59 -68.93
N SER A 376 -12.14 -11.70 -69.68
CA SER A 376 -11.74 -13.00 -69.12
C SER A 376 -10.24 -13.07 -68.88
N LEU A 377 -9.42 -12.48 -69.76
CA LEU A 377 -7.97 -12.46 -69.61
C LEU A 377 -7.57 -11.56 -68.43
N GLU A 378 -8.12 -10.36 -68.36
CA GLU A 378 -7.87 -9.41 -67.26
C GLU A 378 -8.20 -10.03 -65.88
N HIS A 379 -9.34 -10.71 -65.77
CA HIS A 379 -9.71 -11.38 -64.52
C HIS A 379 -8.71 -12.47 -64.11
N LYS A 380 -8.22 -13.27 -65.06
CA LYS A 380 -7.20 -14.30 -64.78
C LYS A 380 -5.89 -13.68 -64.31
N LEU A 381 -5.43 -12.61 -64.96
CA LEU A 381 -4.23 -11.87 -64.55
C LEU A 381 -4.37 -11.30 -63.14
N HIS A 382 -5.50 -10.65 -62.86
CA HIS A 382 -5.80 -10.08 -61.54
C HIS A 382 -5.89 -11.11 -60.43
N HIS A 383 -6.40 -12.31 -60.74
CA HIS A 383 -6.46 -13.42 -59.79
C HIS A 383 -5.06 -13.98 -59.50
N ALA A 384 -4.25 -14.23 -60.53
CA ALA A 384 -2.88 -14.69 -60.37
C ALA A 384 -2.02 -13.70 -59.55
N LEU A 385 -2.24 -12.40 -59.75
CA LEU A 385 -1.46 -11.32 -59.14
C LEU A 385 -2.05 -10.80 -57.81
N HIS A 386 -3.09 -11.44 -57.26
CA HIS A 386 -3.82 -10.93 -56.09
C HIS A 386 -2.90 -10.60 -54.89
N LYS A 387 -1.88 -11.43 -54.63
CA LYS A 387 -0.94 -11.22 -53.51
C LYS A 387 0.04 -10.08 -53.74
N MET A 388 0.24 -9.65 -54.99
CA MET A 388 1.20 -8.61 -55.40
C MET A 388 0.57 -7.22 -55.50
N ARG A 389 -0.72 -7.07 -55.13
CA ARG A 389 -1.40 -5.78 -55.11
C ARG A 389 -0.76 -4.83 -54.10
N ILE A 390 -0.56 -3.58 -54.53
CA ILE A 390 -0.02 -2.53 -53.67
C ILE A 390 -1.07 -2.10 -52.64
N ASN A 391 -2.29 -1.83 -53.09
CA ASN A 391 -3.38 -1.47 -52.19
C ASN A 391 -4.07 -2.72 -51.64
N LYS A 392 -3.73 -3.08 -50.40
CA LYS A 392 -4.33 -4.22 -49.68
C LYS A 392 -5.70 -3.90 -49.07
N ALA A 393 -5.99 -2.63 -48.83
CA ALA A 393 -7.28 -2.19 -48.27
C ALA A 393 -8.38 -2.14 -49.33
N ASN A 394 -8.05 -1.70 -50.55
CA ASN A 394 -8.97 -1.64 -51.68
C ASN A 394 -8.45 -2.51 -52.85
N PRO A 395 -8.91 -3.76 -52.99
CA PRO A 395 -8.45 -4.67 -54.03
C PRO A 395 -8.95 -4.31 -55.43
N ARG A 396 -9.86 -3.33 -55.58
CA ARG A 396 -10.29 -2.84 -56.90
C ARG A 396 -9.26 -1.94 -57.56
N LYS A 397 -8.24 -1.47 -56.84
CA LYS A 397 -7.11 -0.75 -57.44
C LYS A 397 -6.15 -1.77 -58.05
N GLU A 398 -5.93 -1.64 -59.35
CA GLU A 398 -5.30 -2.63 -60.22
C GLU A 398 -3.80 -2.35 -60.42
N PHE A 399 -3.12 -1.96 -59.34
CA PHE A 399 -1.69 -1.71 -59.34
C PHE A 399 -0.97 -2.84 -58.60
N PHE A 400 0.06 -3.39 -59.23
CA PHE A 400 0.78 -4.57 -58.79
C PHE A 400 2.27 -4.27 -58.74
N ARG A 401 2.95 -4.74 -57.69
CA ARG A 401 4.41 -4.70 -57.60
C ARG A 401 4.97 -6.04 -58.00
N ILE A 402 5.56 -6.13 -59.19
CA ILE A 402 6.04 -7.40 -59.77
C ILE A 402 7.03 -7.13 -60.89
N ASP A 403 7.91 -8.08 -61.18
CA ASP A 403 8.84 -7.99 -62.31
C ASP A 403 8.12 -8.25 -63.65
N MET A 404 8.56 -7.55 -64.70
CA MET A 404 7.95 -7.65 -66.03
C MET A 404 7.97 -9.07 -66.59
N GLU A 405 9.06 -9.82 -66.37
CA GLU A 405 9.18 -11.22 -66.80
C GLU A 405 8.09 -12.12 -66.19
N SER A 406 7.72 -11.86 -64.94
CA SER A 406 6.67 -12.63 -64.28
C SER A 406 5.30 -12.34 -64.90
N ILE A 407 5.02 -11.09 -65.28
CA ILE A 407 3.80 -10.74 -66.01
C ILE A 407 3.76 -11.47 -67.36
N VAL A 408 4.88 -11.43 -68.11
CA VAL A 408 5.00 -12.10 -69.41
C VAL A 408 4.75 -13.59 -69.30
N ASN A 409 5.30 -14.27 -68.29
CA ASN A 409 5.08 -15.70 -68.07
C ASN A 409 3.59 -16.01 -67.83
N ILE A 410 2.91 -15.22 -66.98
CA ILE A 410 1.48 -15.41 -66.71
C ILE A 410 0.65 -15.17 -67.97
N VAL A 411 1.00 -14.16 -68.78
CA VAL A 411 0.32 -13.90 -70.05
C VAL A 411 0.50 -15.06 -71.04
N ARG A 412 1.73 -15.59 -71.16
CA ARG A 412 2.04 -16.73 -72.04
C ARG A 412 1.23 -17.97 -71.71
N GLU A 413 1.03 -18.26 -70.43
CA GLU A 413 0.21 -19.39 -69.97
C GLU A 413 -1.28 -19.23 -70.34
N ASN A 414 -1.78 -18.00 -70.47
CA ASN A 414 -3.22 -17.73 -70.61
C ASN A 414 -3.67 -17.32 -72.01
N HIS A 415 -2.79 -16.74 -72.84
CA HIS A 415 -3.13 -16.19 -74.16
C HIS A 415 -2.10 -16.50 -75.26
N GLY A 416 -0.87 -16.93 -74.91
CA GLY A 416 0.21 -17.22 -75.87
C GLY A 416 1.28 -16.12 -75.97
N THR A 417 2.07 -16.14 -77.04
CA THR A 417 3.21 -15.23 -77.24
C THR A 417 2.73 -13.81 -77.54
N VAL A 418 3.28 -12.82 -76.85
CA VAL A 418 2.96 -11.40 -77.02
C VAL A 418 4.26 -10.59 -77.10
N GLU A 419 4.27 -9.57 -77.95
CA GLU A 419 5.33 -8.56 -77.97
C GLU A 419 5.24 -7.69 -76.71
N TYR A 420 6.38 -7.48 -76.05
CA TYR A 420 6.45 -6.65 -74.86
C TYR A 420 7.70 -5.80 -74.87
N VAL A 421 7.58 -4.63 -74.26
CA VAL A 421 8.70 -3.73 -73.98
C VAL A 421 9.11 -3.93 -72.53
N ALA A 422 10.33 -4.40 -72.30
CA ALA A 422 10.82 -4.73 -70.96
C ALA A 422 11.10 -3.47 -70.13
N GLU A 423 11.77 -2.48 -70.74
CA GLU A 423 12.16 -1.23 -70.11
C GLU A 423 11.27 -0.08 -70.61
N PRO A 424 10.62 0.69 -69.70
CA PRO A 424 9.83 1.84 -70.11
C PRO A 424 10.73 2.97 -70.62
N GLU A 425 10.20 3.79 -71.53
CA GLU A 425 10.96 4.90 -72.11
C GLU A 425 11.05 6.08 -71.14
N ALA A 426 9.96 6.37 -70.41
CA ALA A 426 9.89 7.35 -69.33
C ALA A 426 10.55 8.71 -69.64
N LEU A 427 10.42 9.20 -70.88
CA LEU A 427 11.15 10.36 -71.41
C LEU A 427 11.05 11.59 -70.50
N GLN A 428 9.83 12.03 -70.18
CA GLN A 428 9.60 13.22 -69.35
C GLN A 428 10.20 13.08 -67.94
N TYR A 429 10.23 11.87 -67.39
CA TYR A 429 10.82 11.61 -66.07
C TYR A 429 12.34 11.72 -66.11
N HIS A 430 12.98 11.11 -67.12
CA HIS A 430 14.43 11.20 -67.29
C HIS A 430 14.89 12.62 -67.65
N GLU A 431 14.13 13.32 -68.50
CA GLU A 431 14.36 14.74 -68.80
C GLU A 431 14.28 15.58 -67.53
N SER A 432 13.22 15.41 -66.72
CA SER A 432 13.07 16.14 -65.45
C SER A 432 14.22 15.90 -64.45
N LEU A 433 14.87 14.74 -64.48
CA LEU A 433 16.04 14.45 -63.63
C LEU A 433 17.34 15.04 -64.16
N SER A 434 17.44 15.27 -65.47
CA SER A 434 18.66 15.73 -66.16
C SER A 434 18.64 17.20 -66.54
N MET A 435 17.47 17.84 -66.45
CA MET A 435 17.24 19.25 -66.77
C MET A 435 17.97 20.16 -65.77
N SER A 436 18.63 21.21 -66.30
CA SER A 436 19.27 22.23 -65.48
C SER A 436 18.24 23.28 -65.02
N ASP A 437 18.53 23.99 -63.92
CA ASP A 437 17.64 25.05 -63.42
C ASP A 437 17.44 26.17 -64.47
N GLU A 438 18.48 26.50 -65.25
CA GLU A 438 18.41 27.50 -66.33
C GLU A 438 17.46 27.07 -67.47
N ASP A 439 17.51 25.79 -67.86
CA ASP A 439 16.62 25.24 -68.89
C ASP A 439 15.17 25.13 -68.38
N HIS A 440 14.99 24.86 -67.09
CA HIS A 440 13.67 24.83 -66.46
C HIS A 440 13.00 26.21 -66.43
N GLU A 441 13.74 27.25 -66.00
CA GLU A 441 13.26 28.65 -66.02
C GLU A 441 12.91 29.10 -67.44
N TYR A 442 13.69 28.68 -68.46
CA TYR A 442 13.37 28.96 -69.85
C TYR A 442 12.05 28.32 -70.29
N ILE A 443 11.82 27.05 -69.96
CA ILE A 443 10.57 26.35 -70.28
C ILE A 443 9.39 27.01 -69.56
N GLU A 444 9.53 27.32 -68.27
CA GLU A 444 8.49 28.01 -67.49
C GLU A 444 8.09 29.34 -68.14
N SER A 445 9.07 30.13 -68.58
CA SER A 445 8.81 31.41 -69.26
C SER A 445 8.06 31.28 -70.59
N LEU A 446 8.17 30.14 -71.29
CA LEU A 446 7.41 29.89 -72.53
C LEU A 446 5.94 29.59 -72.24
N TYR A 447 5.65 28.84 -71.17
CA TYR A 447 4.28 28.56 -70.76
C TYR A 447 3.58 29.81 -70.22
N GLU A 448 4.29 30.66 -69.47
CA GLU A 448 3.74 31.95 -69.01
C GLU A 448 3.41 32.90 -70.17
N ALA A 449 4.17 32.87 -71.26
CA ALA A 449 3.93 33.73 -72.42
C ALA A 449 2.70 33.31 -73.25
N ASP A 450 2.38 32.02 -73.32
CA ASP A 450 1.19 31.51 -74.04
C ASP A 450 -0.12 31.75 -73.26
N ASP A 451 -0.07 31.81 -71.92
CA ASP A 451 -1.25 32.09 -71.08
C ASP A 451 -1.71 33.58 -71.15
N ASP A 452 -0.81 34.50 -71.53
CA ASP A 452 -1.12 35.93 -71.69
C ASP A 452 -1.79 36.27 -73.04
N ASP A 453 -1.60 35.46 -74.08
CA ASP A 453 -2.15 35.71 -75.43
C ASP A 453 -3.66 35.36 -75.56
N ASP A 454 -4.23 34.60 -74.62
CA ASP A 454 -5.66 34.23 -74.60
C ASP A 454 -6.58 35.30 -73.95
N LEU A 455 -6.04 36.47 -73.53
CA LEU A 455 -6.77 37.52 -72.83
C LEU A 455 -7.28 38.70 -73.70
N VAL A 456 -7.14 38.69 -75.03
CA VAL A 456 -7.60 39.82 -75.87
C VAL A 456 -8.49 39.37 -77.04
N ILE A 457 -9.76 39.06 -76.74
CA ILE A 457 -10.86 39.24 -77.70
C ILE A 457 -12.03 39.93 -76.97
N GLU A 458 -11.86 41.20 -76.59
CA GLU A 458 -13.01 42.09 -76.38
C GLU A 458 -13.63 42.41 -77.74
N LYS A 459 -14.83 41.86 -77.99
CA LYS A 459 -15.73 42.34 -79.04
C LYS A 459 -16.14 43.76 -78.72
N ASP A 460 -15.51 44.73 -79.37
CA ASP A 460 -15.99 46.10 -79.45
C ASP A 460 -17.34 46.13 -80.18
N VAL A 461 -18.43 46.13 -79.41
CA VAL A 461 -19.75 46.54 -79.88
C VAL A 461 -19.89 48.02 -79.55
N SER A 462 -19.52 48.88 -80.50
CA SER A 462 -19.84 50.31 -80.46
C SER A 462 -21.34 50.53 -80.69
N PRO A 463 -22.05 51.29 -79.83
CA PRO A 463 -23.40 51.77 -80.13
C PRO A 463 -23.32 53.11 -80.88
N ALA A 464 -23.94 53.17 -82.06
CA ALA A 464 -24.38 54.41 -82.70
C ALA A 464 -25.72 54.17 -83.39
#